data_AF-A0A3D2JY39-F1
#
_entry.id   AF-A0A3D2JY39-F1
#
_cell.length_a   1.000
_cell.length_b   1.000
_cell.length_c   1.000
_cell.angle_alpha   90.00
_cell.angle_beta   90.00
_cell.angle_gamma   90.00
#
_symmetry.space_group_name_H-M   'P 1'
#
loop_
_entity.id
_entity.type
_entity.pdbx_description
1 polymer ?
#
loop_
_entity_poly.entity_id
_entity_poly.type
_entity_poly.pdbx_seq_one_letter_code
_entity_poly.pdbx_strand_id
1 'polypeptide(L)'
;MVGLLPVEVAPEVLAVNSDFDEGRIDPATGYAIPDCDDVPNVDRKTGAGNGELLISADRDHLDGNYSDGDRITEDLHKGWFGVNPTQLGDDFWDGATVTIRKLDKVDEDTGQKESGQVRFYAKWGDTYYGINAYDFNTLAPNNLVTSGVNARPGEGVYGSTSTIPDNAEFWMEGVRPGKITLEWRLQKGSIDVKHEQTFFVATQKSVADWKEEVRYQIRLQTKVASGGEVDIAAYNPANGFRNLSSADPPEDDNRRRVQEIYYYYRQLYLQYDEPLEEMMWAGMAKTAAAPIYGAMSDLSTYNQLQQAAALANIDIGGPGTNAVIKGLLCNGQLQIFGDKGWPHRAFVASGIWALNHVAENAEDALDIRIWRNLAQGIFDEDPFQIEFASRDLLLREQRDIIQESYTVFASNQIIYQPKTGMPWIDNATNWLFGFETVDEVVPGFANVGEWLSANSKKNPMPGGKSFRDVVPGGRIDHFQDRWAWSGDVNDGMFLIWAGSNPAIPNFDRARRQLEAGKSMYDAAFQYAFDGGGLPLE
;
A
#
# COMPACT_ATOMS: atom_id res chain seq x y z
N MET A 1 -39.22 -7.35 -40.78
CA MET A 1 -38.50 -8.38 -40.01
C MET A 1 -37.81 -7.67 -38.87
N VAL A 2 -38.16 -7.97 -37.62
CA VAL A 2 -37.38 -7.49 -36.47
C VAL A 2 -36.22 -8.47 -36.35
N GLY A 3 -35.07 -8.11 -36.94
CA GLY A 3 -33.83 -8.85 -36.68
C GLY A 3 -33.45 -8.66 -35.22
N LEU A 4 -33.06 -9.74 -34.54
CA LEU A 4 -32.43 -9.63 -33.23
C LEU A 4 -31.14 -8.84 -33.38
N LEU A 5 -30.95 -7.80 -32.58
CA LEU A 5 -29.70 -7.06 -32.55
C LEU A 5 -28.63 -7.92 -31.87
N PRO A 6 -27.42 -8.03 -32.44
CA PRO A 6 -26.32 -8.78 -31.84
C PRO A 6 -25.69 -7.97 -30.71
N VAL A 7 -26.24 -8.09 -29.51
CA VAL A 7 -25.78 -7.37 -28.32
C VAL A 7 -24.69 -8.20 -27.60
N GLU A 8 -23.52 -7.62 -27.42
CA GLU A 8 -22.45 -8.11 -26.56
C GLU A 8 -22.67 -7.67 -25.10
N VAL A 9 -22.22 -8.50 -24.17
CA VAL A 9 -22.39 -8.32 -22.72
C VAL A 9 -21.03 -8.17 -22.06
N ALA A 10 -20.97 -7.41 -20.97
CA ALA A 10 -19.82 -7.32 -20.10
C ALA A 10 -19.58 -8.66 -19.37
N PRO A 11 -18.35 -8.94 -18.90
CA PRO A 11 -18.10 -10.08 -18.02
C PRO A 11 -18.82 -9.91 -16.68
N GLU A 12 -19.02 -11.00 -15.94
CA GLU A 12 -19.60 -10.92 -14.59
C GLU A 12 -18.70 -10.13 -13.62
N VAL A 13 -17.39 -10.29 -13.78
CA VAL A 13 -16.35 -9.56 -13.06
C VAL A 13 -15.34 -9.04 -14.07
N LEU A 14 -15.11 -7.72 -14.05
CA LEU A 14 -14.08 -7.03 -14.80
C LEU A 14 -12.94 -6.66 -13.83
N ALA A 15 -11.71 -7.05 -14.13
CA ALA A 15 -10.56 -6.70 -13.28
C ALA A 15 -10.32 -5.17 -13.28
N VAL A 16 -9.82 -4.65 -12.16
CA VAL A 16 -9.25 -3.30 -12.12
C VAL A 16 -7.82 -3.38 -12.65
N ASN A 17 -7.53 -2.65 -13.72
CA ASN A 17 -6.21 -2.54 -14.33
C ASN A 17 -5.30 -1.72 -13.40
N SER A 18 -4.71 -2.34 -12.38
CA SER A 18 -4.06 -1.59 -11.30
C SER A 18 -2.68 -2.11 -10.95
N ASP A 19 -2.19 -3.08 -11.71
CA ASP A 19 -0.82 -3.57 -11.72
C ASP A 19 0.14 -2.42 -12.00
N PHE A 20 1.40 -2.80 -12.15
CA PHE A 20 2.48 -1.87 -12.47
C PHE A 20 3.30 -2.40 -13.64
N ASP A 21 2.77 -3.31 -14.44
CA ASP A 21 3.56 -4.08 -15.39
C ASP A 21 3.97 -3.24 -16.62
N GLU A 22 3.29 -2.11 -16.85
CA GLU A 22 3.72 -1.04 -17.77
C GLU A 22 4.88 -0.20 -17.21
N GLY A 23 5.21 -0.37 -15.93
CA GLY A 23 6.46 0.08 -15.31
C GLY A 23 6.54 1.57 -15.00
N ARG A 24 5.42 2.30 -14.98
CA ARG A 24 5.43 3.75 -14.81
C ARG A 24 5.70 4.21 -13.38
N ILE A 25 6.49 5.28 -13.29
CA ILE A 25 6.86 5.93 -12.02
C ILE A 25 6.47 7.41 -12.11
N ASP A 26 5.88 7.93 -11.05
CA ASP A 26 5.67 9.35 -10.88
C ASP A 26 7.03 10.03 -10.60
N PRO A 27 7.51 10.91 -11.50
CA PRO A 27 8.82 11.54 -11.34
C PRO A 27 8.90 12.51 -10.15
N ALA A 28 7.76 13.00 -9.63
CA ALA A 28 7.73 13.92 -8.50
C ALA A 28 7.85 13.19 -7.16
N THR A 29 7.27 11.99 -7.06
CA THR A 29 7.21 11.24 -5.79
C THR A 29 8.13 10.03 -5.75
N GLY A 30 8.47 9.46 -6.92
CA GLY A 30 9.19 8.19 -7.05
C GLY A 30 8.29 6.95 -6.89
N TYR A 31 6.97 7.14 -6.78
CA TYR A 31 6.00 6.06 -6.60
C TYR A 31 5.62 5.42 -7.93
N ALA A 32 5.43 4.11 -7.93
CA ALA A 32 4.82 3.42 -9.06
C ALA A 32 3.37 3.88 -9.24
N ILE A 33 2.98 4.11 -10.48
CA ILE A 33 1.64 4.53 -10.86
C ILE A 33 0.87 3.27 -11.28
N PRO A 34 -0.28 2.95 -10.66
CA PRO A 34 -1.16 1.89 -11.15
C PRO A 34 -1.57 2.15 -12.59
N ASP A 35 -1.69 1.12 -13.42
CA ASP A 35 -1.90 1.29 -14.86
C ASP A 35 -3.18 2.09 -15.19
N CYS A 36 -4.30 1.88 -14.48
CA CYS A 36 -5.52 2.68 -14.67
C CYS A 36 -5.41 4.17 -14.29
N ASP A 37 -4.35 4.58 -13.58
CA ASP A 37 -4.09 5.93 -13.07
C ASP A 37 -3.04 6.70 -13.88
N ASP A 38 -2.49 6.09 -14.92
CA ASP A 38 -1.45 6.67 -15.76
C ASP A 38 -1.98 7.63 -16.85
N VAL A 39 -3.30 7.68 -16.99
CA VAL A 39 -3.96 8.43 -18.05
C VAL A 39 -3.83 9.93 -17.78
N PRO A 40 -3.41 10.74 -18.76
CA PRO A 40 -3.22 12.17 -18.56
C PRO A 40 -4.48 12.89 -18.07
N ASN A 41 -4.32 13.73 -17.04
CA ASN A 41 -5.40 14.52 -16.40
C ASN A 41 -6.49 13.69 -15.70
N VAL A 42 -6.22 12.42 -15.39
CA VAL A 42 -7.08 11.64 -14.50
C VAL A 42 -6.85 12.04 -13.05
N ASP A 43 -7.93 12.27 -12.33
CA ASP A 43 -7.93 12.28 -10.88
C ASP A 43 -7.62 10.87 -10.38
N ARG A 44 -6.37 10.64 -9.95
CA ARG A 44 -5.91 9.32 -9.49
C ARG A 44 -6.64 8.84 -8.23
N LYS A 45 -7.35 9.70 -7.50
CA LYS A 45 -8.20 9.24 -6.39
C LYS A 45 -9.52 8.68 -6.93
N THR A 46 -10.19 9.42 -7.82
CA THR A 46 -11.56 9.08 -8.24
C THR A 46 -11.67 8.32 -9.57
N GLY A 47 -10.58 8.23 -10.33
CA GLY A 47 -10.54 7.66 -11.68
C GLY A 47 -11.14 8.58 -12.74
N ALA A 48 -11.67 9.73 -12.31
CA ALA A 48 -12.38 10.66 -13.16
C ALA A 48 -11.42 11.40 -14.08
N GLY A 49 -11.73 11.39 -15.36
CA GLY A 49 -10.93 12.02 -16.41
C GLY A 49 -10.99 11.18 -17.67
N ASN A 50 -10.79 11.84 -18.80
CA ASN A 50 -10.77 11.20 -20.11
C ASN A 50 -9.49 11.65 -20.81
N GLY A 51 -8.61 10.70 -21.11
CA GLY A 51 -7.35 10.91 -21.81
C GLY A 51 -7.05 9.74 -22.74
N GLU A 52 -5.96 9.85 -23.49
CA GLU A 52 -5.42 8.72 -24.27
C GLU A 52 -4.87 7.67 -23.31
N LEU A 53 -5.31 6.43 -23.44
CA LEU A 53 -4.78 5.33 -22.63
C LEU A 53 -3.34 5.04 -23.04
N LEU A 54 -2.47 4.99 -22.05
CA LEU A 54 -1.08 4.63 -22.23
C LEU A 54 -0.96 3.14 -21.90
N ILE A 55 -0.96 2.26 -22.91
CA ILE A 55 -0.77 0.80 -22.67
C ILE A 55 0.63 0.29 -23.01
N SER A 56 1.52 1.21 -23.38
CA SER A 56 2.87 0.81 -23.76
C SER A 56 3.72 0.76 -22.51
N ALA A 57 4.49 -0.31 -22.36
CA ALA A 57 5.49 -0.43 -21.32
C ALA A 57 6.46 0.74 -21.45
N ASP A 58 6.68 1.48 -20.36
CA ASP A 58 7.61 2.61 -20.29
C ASP A 58 9.06 2.15 -20.09
N ARG A 59 9.25 0.84 -19.91
CA ARG A 59 10.53 0.16 -19.69
C ARG A 59 10.37 -1.36 -19.76
N ASP A 60 11.50 -2.06 -19.84
CA ASP A 60 11.55 -3.52 -19.71
C ASP A 60 10.95 -3.97 -18.36
N HIS A 61 10.07 -4.96 -18.41
CA HIS A 61 9.52 -5.61 -17.23
C HIS A 61 10.66 -6.31 -16.47
N LEU A 62 10.69 -6.19 -15.14
CA LEU A 62 11.80 -6.70 -14.33
C LEU A 62 12.00 -8.21 -14.43
N ASP A 63 10.93 -8.93 -14.74
CA ASP A 63 10.96 -10.39 -14.92
C ASP A 63 11.07 -10.82 -16.40
N GLY A 64 11.24 -9.88 -17.32
CA GLY A 64 11.44 -10.14 -18.74
C GLY A 64 10.17 -10.54 -19.50
N ASN A 65 8.99 -10.28 -18.95
CA ASN A 65 7.71 -10.55 -19.60
C ASN A 65 7.48 -9.63 -20.81
N TYR A 66 7.91 -8.38 -20.71
CA TYR A 66 7.73 -7.33 -21.71
C TYR A 66 8.99 -6.49 -21.85
N SER A 67 9.17 -5.92 -23.03
CA SER A 67 10.23 -4.95 -23.35
C SER A 67 9.68 -3.53 -23.38
N ASP A 68 10.56 -2.54 -23.24
CA ASP A 68 10.22 -1.13 -23.47
C ASP A 68 9.47 -0.93 -24.81
N GLY A 69 8.32 -0.27 -24.76
CA GLY A 69 7.43 -0.03 -25.89
C GLY A 69 6.50 -1.19 -26.26
N ASP A 70 6.64 -2.36 -25.64
CA ASP A 70 5.66 -3.45 -25.81
C ASP A 70 4.30 -3.01 -25.29
N ARG A 71 3.24 -3.57 -25.87
CA ARG A 71 1.86 -3.24 -25.50
C ARG A 71 1.30 -4.29 -24.58
N ILE A 72 0.84 -3.83 -23.44
CA ILE A 72 0.30 -4.68 -22.40
C ILE A 72 -1.21 -4.54 -22.44
N THR A 73 -1.89 -5.67 -22.66
CA THR A 73 -3.36 -5.71 -22.72
C THR A 73 -3.93 -6.91 -21.98
N GLU A 74 -3.10 -7.61 -21.22
CA GLU A 74 -3.51 -8.80 -20.48
C GLU A 74 -4.55 -8.44 -19.41
N ASP A 75 -4.51 -7.22 -18.89
CA ASP A 75 -5.43 -6.68 -17.88
C ASP A 75 -6.67 -6.00 -18.47
N LEU A 76 -6.76 -5.93 -19.80
CA LEU A 76 -7.93 -5.42 -20.51
C LEU A 76 -8.87 -6.57 -20.88
N HIS A 77 -10.18 -6.32 -20.80
CA HIS A 77 -11.18 -7.27 -21.28
C HIS A 77 -11.48 -7.05 -22.76
N LYS A 78 -11.18 -8.05 -23.60
CA LYS A 78 -11.50 -8.01 -25.03
C LYS A 78 -13.02 -8.14 -25.25
N GLY A 79 -13.62 -7.14 -25.88
CA GLY A 79 -15.04 -7.12 -26.20
C GLY A 79 -15.66 -5.73 -26.18
N TRP A 80 -16.95 -5.66 -26.45
CA TRP A 80 -17.76 -4.45 -26.40
C TRP A 80 -18.99 -4.63 -25.48
N PHE A 81 -19.58 -3.51 -25.04
CA PHE A 81 -20.85 -3.51 -24.32
C PHE A 81 -21.96 -2.91 -25.19
N GLY A 82 -22.94 -3.72 -25.59
CA GLY A 82 -23.98 -3.33 -26.54
C GLY A 82 -23.77 -3.92 -27.93
N VAL A 83 -24.37 -3.32 -28.96
CA VAL A 83 -24.13 -3.77 -30.34
C VAL A 83 -22.75 -3.29 -30.78
N ASN A 84 -21.91 -4.21 -31.26
CA ASN A 84 -20.57 -3.87 -31.73
C ASN A 84 -20.64 -2.91 -32.93
N PRO A 85 -19.84 -1.82 -32.95
CA PRO A 85 -19.88 -0.84 -34.04
C PRO A 85 -19.60 -1.43 -35.42
N THR A 86 -18.83 -2.52 -35.51
CA THR A 86 -18.43 -3.15 -36.78
C THR A 86 -19.43 -4.19 -37.30
N GLN A 87 -20.47 -4.53 -36.53
CA GLN A 87 -21.40 -5.62 -36.90
C GLN A 87 -22.53 -5.20 -37.84
N LEU A 88 -22.88 -3.91 -37.89
CA LEU A 88 -23.95 -3.37 -38.73
C LEU A 88 -23.41 -2.20 -39.55
N GLY A 89 -23.82 -2.09 -40.81
CA GLY A 89 -23.36 -1.03 -41.70
C GLY A 89 -23.85 0.37 -41.32
N ASP A 90 -23.11 1.39 -41.74
CA ASP A 90 -23.30 2.80 -41.36
C ASP A 90 -24.72 3.34 -41.52
N ASP A 91 -25.39 3.00 -42.62
CA ASP A 91 -26.78 3.41 -42.92
C ASP A 91 -27.77 3.02 -41.80
N PHE A 92 -27.47 1.95 -41.06
CA PHE A 92 -28.27 1.52 -39.91
C PHE A 92 -28.20 2.53 -38.77
N TRP A 93 -27.03 3.10 -38.52
CA TRP A 93 -26.75 4.00 -37.40
C TRP A 93 -27.08 5.46 -37.72
N ASP A 94 -27.02 5.85 -39.00
CA ASP A 94 -27.20 7.24 -39.40
C ASP A 94 -28.54 7.83 -38.94
N GLY A 95 -28.49 9.00 -38.29
CA GLY A 95 -29.65 9.66 -37.69
C GLY A 95 -30.16 9.01 -36.38
N ALA A 96 -29.42 8.04 -35.82
CA ALA A 96 -29.67 7.53 -34.48
C ALA A 96 -28.97 8.35 -33.40
N THR A 97 -29.42 8.14 -32.16
CA THR A 97 -28.67 8.41 -30.95
C THR A 97 -28.29 7.07 -30.33
N VAL A 98 -26.99 6.81 -30.17
CA VAL A 98 -26.47 5.61 -29.50
C VAL A 98 -25.66 6.05 -28.28
N THR A 99 -25.98 5.50 -27.12
CA THR A 99 -25.28 5.86 -25.86
C THR A 99 -24.93 4.63 -25.06
N ILE A 100 -23.80 4.70 -24.35
CA ILE A 100 -23.49 3.85 -23.20
C ILE A 100 -23.42 4.77 -21.98
N ARG A 101 -24.16 4.48 -20.92
CA ARG A 101 -24.10 5.23 -19.66
C ARG A 101 -23.95 4.32 -18.46
N LYS A 102 -23.19 4.79 -17.47
CA LYS A 102 -23.29 4.30 -16.11
C LYS A 102 -24.59 4.81 -15.48
N LEU A 103 -25.40 3.91 -14.94
CA LEU A 103 -26.61 4.27 -14.21
C LEU A 103 -26.26 4.67 -12.76
N ASP A 104 -26.92 5.71 -12.26
CA ASP A 104 -26.76 6.16 -10.88
C ASP A 104 -27.61 5.30 -9.92
N LYS A 105 -27.18 4.05 -9.72
CA LYS A 105 -27.87 3.05 -8.90
C LYS A 105 -27.26 2.89 -7.52
N VAL A 106 -28.05 2.29 -6.65
CA VAL A 106 -27.64 1.78 -5.34
C VAL A 106 -27.46 0.28 -5.48
N ASP A 107 -26.31 -0.22 -5.04
CA ASP A 107 -26.04 -1.62 -4.83
C ASP A 107 -26.96 -2.16 -3.72
N GLU A 108 -27.87 -3.06 -4.07
CA GLU A 108 -28.83 -3.64 -3.15
C GLU A 108 -28.18 -4.50 -2.04
N ASP A 109 -26.99 -5.04 -2.28
CA ASP A 109 -26.30 -5.91 -1.32
C ASP A 109 -25.66 -5.09 -0.19
N THR A 110 -25.24 -3.87 -0.50
CA THR A 110 -24.48 -3.01 0.42
C THR A 110 -25.28 -1.78 0.87
N GLY A 111 -26.35 -1.41 0.14
CA GLY A 111 -27.05 -0.14 0.31
C GLY A 111 -26.25 1.07 -0.19
N GLN A 112 -25.12 0.84 -0.85
CA GLN A 112 -24.16 1.87 -1.26
C GLN A 112 -24.38 2.30 -2.71
N LYS A 113 -23.95 3.51 -3.10
CA LYS A 113 -23.92 3.87 -4.52
C LYS A 113 -22.97 2.94 -5.27
N GLU A 114 -23.37 2.52 -6.47
CA GLU A 114 -22.52 1.74 -7.35
C GLU A 114 -21.25 2.54 -7.71
N SER A 115 -20.12 2.17 -7.11
CA SER A 115 -18.86 2.91 -7.24
C SER A 115 -18.04 2.51 -8.46
N GLY A 116 -18.33 1.36 -9.08
CA GLY A 116 -17.54 0.83 -10.20
C GLY A 116 -17.44 1.83 -11.37
N GLN A 117 -16.30 1.84 -12.03
CA GLN A 117 -16.06 2.66 -13.23
C GLN A 117 -15.29 1.86 -14.28
N VAL A 118 -15.66 2.08 -15.55
CA VAL A 118 -15.02 1.42 -16.69
C VAL A 118 -14.70 2.40 -17.80
N ARG A 119 -13.64 2.11 -18.56
CA ARG A 119 -13.31 2.81 -19.82
C ARG A 119 -13.40 1.85 -21.00
N PHE A 120 -13.51 2.43 -22.19
CA PHE A 120 -13.69 1.71 -23.45
C PHE A 120 -12.63 2.14 -24.45
N TYR A 121 -12.15 1.18 -25.24
CA TYR A 121 -11.13 1.41 -26.25
C TYR A 121 -11.48 0.71 -27.55
N ALA A 122 -11.08 1.33 -28.67
CA ALA A 122 -11.00 0.68 -29.97
C ALA A 122 -9.54 0.57 -30.40
N LYS A 123 -9.18 -0.54 -31.02
CA LYS A 123 -7.85 -0.79 -31.58
C LYS A 123 -7.98 -1.02 -33.07
N TRP A 124 -7.23 -0.26 -33.86
CA TRP A 124 -6.98 -0.63 -35.25
C TRP A 124 -5.56 -0.28 -35.63
N GLY A 125 -5.00 -1.08 -36.55
CA GLY A 125 -3.55 -1.09 -36.76
C GLY A 125 -2.81 -1.29 -35.43
N ASP A 126 -1.83 -0.42 -35.21
CA ASP A 126 -1.03 -0.35 -34.00
C ASP A 126 -1.41 0.87 -33.18
N THR A 127 -2.68 1.20 -32.95
CA THR A 127 -3.04 2.26 -31.98
C THR A 127 -4.32 1.89 -31.24
N TYR A 128 -4.38 2.23 -29.95
CA TYR A 128 -5.58 2.14 -29.12
C TYR A 128 -6.13 3.54 -28.94
N TYR A 129 -7.43 3.67 -29.12
CA TYR A 129 -8.13 4.94 -29.14
C TYR A 129 -9.20 4.90 -28.04
N GLY A 130 -9.16 5.89 -27.15
CA GLY A 130 -10.12 6.03 -26.06
C GLY A 130 -11.52 6.36 -26.58
N ILE A 131 -12.52 5.67 -26.04
CA ILE A 131 -13.93 5.94 -26.32
C ILE A 131 -14.60 6.55 -25.10
N ASN A 132 -15.03 7.81 -25.27
CA ASN A 132 -15.69 8.54 -24.20
C ASN A 132 -17.18 8.23 -24.19
N ALA A 133 -17.55 7.09 -23.59
CA ALA A 133 -18.94 6.66 -23.47
C ALA A 133 -19.81 7.62 -22.64
N TYR A 134 -19.30 8.03 -21.47
CA TYR A 134 -19.97 8.91 -20.54
C TYR A 134 -18.97 9.75 -19.74
N ASP A 135 -19.45 10.84 -19.14
CA ASP A 135 -18.66 11.66 -18.23
C ASP A 135 -18.66 11.04 -16.82
N PHE A 136 -17.48 10.84 -16.23
CA PHE A 136 -17.33 10.12 -14.97
C PHE A 136 -17.92 10.86 -13.76
N ASN A 137 -18.02 12.19 -13.84
CA ASN A 137 -18.50 13.03 -12.74
C ASN A 137 -20.02 13.21 -12.79
N THR A 138 -20.56 13.46 -13.98
CA THR A 138 -21.98 13.76 -14.20
C THR A 138 -22.79 12.54 -14.62
N LEU A 139 -22.12 11.45 -15.00
CA LEU A 139 -22.71 10.24 -15.59
C LEU A 139 -23.51 10.51 -16.87
N ALA A 140 -23.32 11.68 -17.47
CA ALA A 140 -23.99 12.07 -18.70
C ALA A 140 -23.43 11.23 -19.87
N PRO A 141 -24.29 10.54 -20.65
CA PRO A 141 -23.84 9.82 -21.83
C PRO A 141 -23.42 10.78 -22.95
N ASN A 142 -22.45 10.34 -23.74
CA ASN A 142 -22.15 10.92 -25.04
C ASN A 142 -22.92 10.19 -26.15
N ASN A 143 -23.33 10.92 -27.18
CA ASN A 143 -23.90 10.31 -28.38
C ASN A 143 -22.77 9.76 -29.27
N LEU A 144 -22.60 8.44 -29.23
CA LEU A 144 -21.57 7.70 -29.92
C LEU A 144 -21.72 7.71 -31.46
N VAL A 145 -22.83 8.21 -32.01
CA VAL A 145 -22.99 8.43 -33.46
C VAL A 145 -22.34 9.74 -33.92
N THR A 146 -22.20 10.74 -33.05
CA THR A 146 -21.70 12.07 -33.43
C THR A 146 -20.42 12.47 -32.69
N SER A 147 -20.10 11.77 -31.60
CA SER A 147 -19.00 12.07 -30.70
C SER A 147 -18.56 10.78 -30.04
N GLY A 148 -17.32 10.32 -30.21
CA GLY A 148 -16.94 9.12 -29.47
C GLY A 148 -15.48 8.72 -29.46
N VAL A 149 -14.68 9.04 -30.47
CA VAL A 149 -13.25 8.68 -30.48
C VAL A 149 -12.41 9.87 -29.99
N ASN A 150 -11.63 9.68 -28.93
CA ASN A 150 -10.65 10.65 -28.38
C ASN A 150 -11.21 12.07 -28.11
N ALA A 151 -12.51 12.23 -27.83
CA ALA A 151 -13.18 13.54 -27.75
C ALA A 151 -12.99 14.46 -28.97
N ARG A 152 -12.58 13.93 -30.13
CA ARG A 152 -12.37 14.73 -31.34
C ARG A 152 -13.73 15.05 -31.97
N PRO A 153 -14.06 16.33 -32.23
CA PRO A 153 -15.31 16.69 -32.88
C PRO A 153 -15.44 16.03 -34.26
N GLY A 154 -16.54 15.31 -34.50
CA GLY A 154 -16.85 14.69 -35.79
C GLY A 154 -16.29 13.27 -36.00
N GLU A 155 -15.67 12.67 -34.98
CA GLU A 155 -15.23 11.27 -35.00
C GLU A 155 -16.20 10.41 -34.17
N GLY A 156 -17.23 9.89 -34.85
CA GLY A 156 -18.19 8.96 -34.25
C GLY A 156 -17.57 7.58 -33.97
N VAL A 157 -18.27 6.78 -33.19
CA VAL A 157 -18.01 5.33 -33.03
C VAL A 157 -18.92 4.55 -33.98
N TYR A 158 -20.14 5.05 -34.22
CA TYR A 158 -21.14 4.43 -35.11
C TYR A 158 -21.51 5.34 -36.28
N GLY A 159 -21.94 4.73 -37.39
CA GLY A 159 -22.51 5.43 -38.55
C GLY A 159 -21.46 6.07 -39.43
N SER A 160 -21.91 6.83 -40.42
CA SER A 160 -21.07 7.39 -41.49
C SER A 160 -20.09 8.47 -41.00
N THR A 161 -20.20 8.91 -39.74
CA THR A 161 -19.19 9.77 -39.10
C THR A 161 -18.11 8.98 -38.35
N SER A 162 -18.23 7.65 -38.30
CA SER A 162 -17.27 6.79 -37.63
C SER A 162 -15.93 6.82 -38.35
N THR A 163 -14.86 6.99 -37.58
CA THR A 163 -13.48 6.83 -38.05
C THR A 163 -12.94 5.43 -37.77
N ILE A 164 -13.73 4.58 -37.11
CA ILE A 164 -13.35 3.22 -36.74
C ILE A 164 -13.47 2.31 -37.96
N PRO A 165 -12.39 1.64 -38.39
CA PRO A 165 -12.44 0.73 -39.52
C PRO A 165 -13.14 -0.59 -39.17
N ASP A 166 -13.65 -1.29 -40.18
CA ASP A 166 -14.38 -2.56 -40.04
C ASP A 166 -13.61 -3.66 -39.29
N ASN A 167 -12.27 -3.61 -39.31
CA ASN A 167 -11.40 -4.58 -38.67
C ASN A 167 -10.93 -4.15 -37.26
N ALA A 168 -11.53 -3.13 -36.67
CA ALA A 168 -11.19 -2.70 -35.33
C ALA A 168 -11.57 -3.75 -34.27
N GLU A 169 -10.75 -3.82 -33.22
CA GLU A 169 -11.02 -4.61 -32.02
C GLU A 169 -11.44 -3.68 -30.87
N PHE A 170 -12.18 -4.20 -29.90
CA PHE A 170 -12.69 -3.41 -28.78
C PHE A 170 -12.27 -3.99 -27.44
N TRP A 171 -12.10 -3.11 -26.46
CA TRP A 171 -11.65 -3.45 -25.12
C TRP A 171 -12.38 -2.65 -24.05
N MET A 172 -12.53 -3.26 -22.88
CA MET A 172 -13.03 -2.66 -21.65
C MET A 172 -11.95 -2.71 -20.57
N GLU A 173 -11.81 -1.62 -19.82
CA GLU A 173 -10.88 -1.50 -18.70
C GLU A 173 -11.67 -1.21 -17.43
N GLY A 174 -11.40 -1.95 -16.35
CA GLY A 174 -11.87 -1.58 -15.01
C GLY A 174 -10.93 -0.55 -14.39
N VAL A 175 -11.48 0.57 -13.92
CA VAL A 175 -10.68 1.69 -13.41
C VAL A 175 -10.89 1.91 -11.92
N ARG A 176 -12.12 1.79 -11.43
CA ARG A 176 -12.43 1.89 -10.01
C ARG A 176 -13.31 0.73 -9.57
N PRO A 177 -13.06 0.18 -8.37
CA PRO A 177 -13.77 -1.00 -7.93
C PRO A 177 -15.19 -0.72 -7.50
N GLY A 178 -16.01 -1.75 -7.59
CA GLY A 178 -17.39 -1.75 -7.12
C GLY A 178 -18.35 -2.35 -8.13
N LYS A 179 -19.59 -2.54 -7.67
CA LYS A 179 -20.70 -2.87 -8.57
C LYS A 179 -20.93 -1.70 -9.54
N ILE A 180 -21.29 -2.03 -10.77
CA ILE A 180 -21.63 -1.07 -11.81
C ILE A 180 -22.78 -1.60 -12.66
N THR A 181 -23.71 -0.74 -12.99
CA THR A 181 -24.75 -0.99 -13.99
C THR A 181 -24.55 -0.09 -15.20
N LEU A 182 -24.38 -0.70 -16.36
CA LEU A 182 -24.32 0.00 -17.63
C LEU A 182 -25.62 -0.17 -18.42
N GLU A 183 -25.98 0.88 -19.15
CA GLU A 183 -27.06 0.87 -20.13
C GLU A 183 -26.52 1.24 -21.51
N TRP A 184 -26.71 0.35 -22.49
CA TRP A 184 -26.59 0.65 -23.91
C TRP A 184 -27.97 0.97 -24.46
N ARG A 185 -28.12 2.07 -25.19
CA ARG A 185 -29.40 2.48 -25.77
C ARG A 185 -29.24 2.97 -27.20
N LEU A 186 -30.14 2.53 -28.08
CA LEU A 186 -30.30 2.97 -29.46
C LEU A 186 -31.65 3.65 -29.62
N GLN A 187 -31.67 4.89 -30.10
CA GLN A 187 -32.88 5.62 -30.46
C GLN A 187 -32.81 6.10 -31.91
N LYS A 188 -33.74 5.68 -32.77
CA LYS A 188 -33.83 6.11 -34.18
C LYS A 188 -35.28 6.12 -34.65
N GLY A 189 -35.84 7.31 -34.86
CA GLY A 189 -37.26 7.46 -35.23
C GLY A 189 -38.17 6.86 -34.15
N SER A 190 -38.89 5.78 -34.48
CA SER A 190 -39.74 5.04 -33.53
C SER A 190 -39.02 3.86 -32.83
N ILE A 191 -37.76 3.58 -33.19
CA ILE A 191 -36.95 2.53 -32.55
C ILE A 191 -36.37 3.10 -31.26
N ASP A 192 -36.59 2.39 -30.15
CA ASP A 192 -35.98 2.64 -28.85
C ASP A 192 -35.63 1.29 -28.23
N VAL A 193 -34.36 0.90 -28.30
CA VAL A 193 -33.86 -0.37 -27.77
C VAL A 193 -32.89 -0.09 -26.65
N LYS A 194 -33.04 -0.85 -25.57
CA LYS A 194 -32.21 -0.75 -24.37
C LYS A 194 -31.66 -2.13 -24.02
N HIS A 195 -30.38 -2.18 -23.67
CA HIS A 195 -29.73 -3.27 -22.98
C HIS A 195 -29.14 -2.74 -21.67
N GLU A 196 -29.39 -3.43 -20.57
CA GLU A 196 -28.88 -3.07 -19.26
C GLU A 196 -28.23 -4.30 -18.64
N GLN A 197 -27.07 -4.12 -18.03
CA GLN A 197 -26.38 -5.17 -17.31
C GLN A 197 -25.69 -4.60 -16.08
N THR A 198 -25.81 -5.33 -14.98
CA THR A 198 -25.07 -5.09 -13.74
C THR A 198 -23.95 -6.13 -13.64
N PHE A 199 -22.74 -5.68 -13.29
CA PHE A 199 -21.57 -6.52 -13.09
C PHE A 199 -20.64 -5.89 -12.04
N PHE A 200 -19.56 -6.59 -11.68
CA PHE A 200 -18.58 -6.10 -10.71
C PHE A 200 -17.27 -5.68 -11.37
N VAL A 201 -16.69 -4.58 -10.88
CA VAL A 201 -15.32 -4.20 -11.18
C VAL A 201 -14.46 -4.53 -9.95
N ALA A 202 -13.64 -5.57 -10.04
CA ALA A 202 -12.76 -6.02 -8.95
C ALA A 202 -11.69 -6.98 -9.45
N THR A 203 -10.44 -6.75 -9.05
CA THR A 203 -9.33 -7.68 -9.27
C THR A 203 -9.38 -8.80 -8.24
N GLN A 204 -9.48 -10.04 -8.74
CA GLN A 204 -9.58 -11.26 -7.94
C GLN A 204 -8.27 -12.04 -8.07
N LYS A 205 -7.40 -11.90 -7.07
CA LYS A 205 -6.06 -12.48 -7.01
C LYS A 205 -5.90 -13.33 -5.74
N SER A 206 -5.03 -14.33 -5.78
CA SER A 206 -4.67 -15.09 -4.58
C SER A 206 -3.81 -14.25 -3.62
N VAL A 207 -3.64 -14.69 -2.37
CA VAL A 207 -2.71 -14.04 -1.42
C VAL A 207 -1.28 -14.00 -1.99
N ALA A 208 -0.87 -15.04 -2.73
CA ALA A 208 0.47 -15.11 -3.31
C ALA A 208 0.64 -14.05 -4.41
N ASP A 209 -0.37 -13.89 -5.27
CA ASP A 209 -0.31 -12.93 -6.38
C ASP A 209 -0.36 -11.49 -5.85
N TRP A 210 -1.16 -11.19 -4.81
CA TRP A 210 -1.13 -9.88 -4.16
C TRP A 210 0.21 -9.58 -3.50
N LYS A 211 0.87 -10.57 -2.91
CA LYS A 211 2.23 -10.41 -2.36
C LYS A 211 3.26 -10.18 -3.46
N GLU A 212 3.13 -10.88 -4.58
CA GLU A 212 4.01 -10.70 -5.73
C GLU A 212 3.87 -9.30 -6.33
N GLU A 213 2.65 -8.77 -6.41
CA GLU A 213 2.42 -7.43 -6.92
C GLU A 213 3.06 -6.35 -6.05
N VAL A 214 2.94 -6.47 -4.71
CA VAL A 214 3.65 -5.57 -3.77
C VAL A 214 5.17 -5.72 -3.90
N ARG A 215 5.66 -6.94 -4.08
CA ARG A 215 7.09 -7.21 -4.30
C ARG A 215 7.58 -6.55 -5.60
N TYR A 216 6.84 -6.73 -6.69
CA TYR A 216 7.15 -6.12 -7.98
C TYR A 216 7.16 -4.60 -7.89
N GLN A 217 6.16 -3.99 -7.24
CA GLN A 217 6.09 -2.55 -6.99
C GLN A 217 7.37 -2.01 -6.31
N ILE A 218 7.82 -2.67 -5.24
CA ILE A 218 9.04 -2.27 -4.50
C ILE A 218 10.29 -2.43 -5.38
N ARG A 219 10.41 -3.55 -6.11
CA ARG A 219 11.53 -3.79 -7.02
C ARG A 219 11.56 -2.74 -8.13
N LEU A 220 10.41 -2.40 -8.72
CA LEU A 220 10.28 -1.37 -9.75
C LEU A 220 10.75 -0.02 -9.22
N GLN A 221 10.20 0.45 -8.10
CA GLN A 221 10.55 1.75 -7.53
C GLN A 221 12.05 1.85 -7.21
N THR A 222 12.62 0.81 -6.60
CA THR A 222 14.04 0.80 -6.23
C THR A 222 14.97 0.71 -7.44
N LYS A 223 14.61 -0.09 -8.45
CA LYS A 223 15.34 -0.19 -9.73
C LYS A 223 15.44 1.17 -10.39
N VAL A 224 14.36 1.92 -10.38
CA VAL A 224 14.28 3.22 -11.05
C VAL A 224 14.99 4.30 -10.25
N ALA A 225 14.84 4.30 -8.93
CA ALA A 225 15.49 5.28 -8.06
C ALA A 225 17.01 5.11 -7.99
N SER A 226 17.53 3.88 -8.04
CA SER A 226 18.93 3.57 -7.71
C SER A 226 19.70 2.74 -8.74
N GLY A 227 19.03 2.19 -9.76
CA GLY A 227 19.60 1.22 -10.70
C GLY A 227 19.67 -0.22 -10.18
N GLY A 228 19.50 -0.43 -8.87
CA GLY A 228 19.46 -1.73 -8.21
C GLY A 228 18.07 -2.08 -7.68
N GLU A 229 17.73 -3.37 -7.70
CA GLU A 229 16.45 -3.88 -7.17
C GLU A 229 16.59 -4.25 -5.70
N VAL A 230 15.61 -3.84 -4.89
CA VAL A 230 15.40 -4.40 -3.56
C VAL A 230 14.27 -5.39 -3.63
N ASP A 231 14.59 -6.67 -3.43
CA ASP A 231 13.62 -7.75 -3.41
C ASP A 231 13.32 -8.22 -1.99
N ILE A 232 12.07 -8.06 -1.55
CA ILE A 232 11.59 -8.48 -0.24
C ILE A 232 11.53 -10.01 -0.10
N ALA A 233 11.46 -10.78 -1.19
CA ALA A 233 11.54 -12.25 -1.12
C ALA A 233 12.89 -12.73 -0.57
N ALA A 234 13.94 -11.91 -0.70
CA ALA A 234 15.26 -12.17 -0.12
C ALA A 234 15.40 -11.63 1.32
N TYR A 235 14.34 -11.12 1.94
CA TYR A 235 14.36 -10.74 3.35
C TYR A 235 14.53 -12.00 4.21
N ASN A 236 15.72 -12.13 4.80
CA ASN A 236 15.99 -13.20 5.76
C ASN A 236 16.34 -12.62 7.15
N PRO A 237 15.45 -12.71 8.15
CA PRO A 237 15.73 -12.20 9.49
C PRO A 237 17.00 -12.77 10.14
N ALA A 238 17.44 -13.96 9.72
CA ALA A 238 18.68 -14.58 10.21
C ALA A 238 19.94 -13.77 9.87
N ASN A 239 19.90 -12.91 8.85
CA ASN A 239 21.01 -12.04 8.49
C ASN A 239 21.15 -10.84 9.44
N GLY A 240 20.17 -10.60 10.32
CA GLY A 240 20.11 -9.41 11.17
C GLY A 240 19.73 -8.16 10.37
N PHE A 241 19.85 -6.98 10.98
CA PHE A 241 19.43 -5.74 10.32
C PHE A 241 20.47 -5.23 9.32
N ARG A 242 21.76 -5.25 9.71
CA ARG A 242 22.89 -4.85 8.85
C ARG A 242 23.85 -6.01 8.66
N ASN A 243 24.16 -6.30 7.40
CA ASN A 243 25.30 -7.15 7.07
C ASN A 243 26.56 -6.27 6.92
N LEU A 244 27.44 -6.28 7.92
CA LEU A 244 28.73 -5.57 7.86
C LEU A 244 29.93 -6.53 7.74
N SER A 245 29.69 -7.81 7.50
CA SER A 245 30.75 -8.77 7.20
C SER A 245 31.21 -8.54 5.76
N SER A 246 32.51 -8.36 5.53
CA SER A 246 33.07 -8.31 4.18
C SER A 246 33.06 -9.68 3.48
N ALA A 247 32.73 -10.75 4.20
CA ALA A 247 32.65 -12.11 3.70
C ALA A 247 31.23 -12.49 3.22
N ASP A 248 30.22 -11.78 3.71
CA ASP A 248 28.83 -12.03 3.35
C ASP A 248 28.40 -11.05 2.24
N PRO A 249 27.64 -11.49 1.24
CA PRO A 249 27.24 -10.64 0.12
C PRO A 249 26.44 -9.39 0.56
N PRO A 250 26.63 -8.21 -0.06
CA PRO A 250 25.88 -7.00 0.26
C PRO A 250 24.35 -7.16 0.21
N GLU A 251 23.85 -8.08 -0.62
CA GLU A 251 22.44 -8.45 -0.75
C GLU A 251 21.86 -9.13 0.50
N ASP A 252 22.68 -9.59 1.44
CA ASP A 252 22.23 -10.13 2.73
C ASP A 252 21.88 -9.03 3.76
N ASP A 253 22.05 -7.75 3.43
CA ASP A 253 21.65 -6.62 4.26
C ASP A 253 20.12 -6.40 4.25
N ASN A 254 19.43 -6.58 5.38
CA ASN A 254 17.99 -6.35 5.49
C ASN A 254 17.63 -4.86 5.61
N ARG A 255 18.59 -3.98 5.89
CA ARG A 255 18.37 -2.55 6.07
C ARG A 255 17.58 -1.92 4.95
N ARG A 256 17.99 -2.14 3.69
CA ARG A 256 17.28 -1.62 2.51
C ARG A 256 15.85 -2.18 2.45
N ARG A 257 15.67 -3.47 2.66
CA ARG A 257 14.33 -4.11 2.67
C ARG A 257 13.43 -3.52 3.74
N VAL A 258 13.98 -3.23 4.92
CA VAL A 258 13.25 -2.55 6.00
C VAL A 258 12.86 -1.13 5.61
N GLN A 259 13.78 -0.37 5.00
CA GLN A 259 13.50 0.97 4.48
C GLN A 259 12.37 0.94 3.45
N GLU A 260 12.45 0.03 2.48
CA GLU A 260 11.47 -0.07 1.39
C GLU A 260 10.08 -0.53 1.87
N ILE A 261 9.99 -1.41 2.86
CA ILE A 261 8.71 -1.78 3.48
C ILE A 261 8.04 -0.54 4.10
N TYR A 262 8.80 0.31 4.77
CA TYR A 262 8.25 1.54 5.35
C TYR A 262 7.94 2.58 4.27
N TYR A 263 8.75 2.69 3.22
CA TYR A 263 8.46 3.53 2.06
C TYR A 263 7.17 3.10 1.35
N TYR A 264 6.90 1.79 1.26
CA TYR A 264 5.64 1.25 0.77
C TYR A 264 4.44 1.71 1.62
N TYR A 265 4.52 1.63 2.96
CA TYR A 265 3.44 2.16 3.82
C TYR A 265 3.28 3.68 3.73
N ARG A 266 4.39 4.41 3.54
CA ARG A 266 4.35 5.84 3.26
C ARG A 266 3.58 6.13 1.97
N GLN A 267 3.85 5.38 0.91
CA GLN A 267 3.15 5.53 -0.36
C GLN A 267 1.66 5.26 -0.19
N LEU A 268 1.26 4.16 0.44
CA LEU A 268 -0.16 3.88 0.70
C LEU A 268 -0.88 5.06 1.36
N TYR A 269 -0.21 5.76 2.28
CA TYR A 269 -0.80 6.92 2.96
C TYR A 269 -0.71 8.24 2.16
N LEU A 270 0.35 8.44 1.37
CA LEU A 270 0.69 9.72 0.73
C LEU A 270 0.67 9.69 -0.81
N GLN A 271 0.10 8.66 -1.43
CA GLN A 271 0.14 8.48 -2.90
C GLN A 271 -0.62 9.55 -3.69
N TYR A 272 -1.50 10.31 -3.05
CA TYR A 272 -2.28 11.39 -3.66
C TYR A 272 -1.96 12.74 -3.02
N ASP A 273 -2.45 13.82 -3.65
CA ASP A 273 -2.23 15.20 -3.19
C ASP A 273 -2.60 15.42 -1.72
N GLU A 274 -3.67 14.73 -1.27
CA GLU A 274 -4.11 14.69 0.12
C GLU A 274 -3.88 13.29 0.71
N PRO A 275 -3.43 13.20 1.98
CA PRO A 275 -3.27 11.91 2.65
C PRO A 275 -4.56 11.10 2.66
N LEU A 276 -4.42 9.79 2.41
CA LEU A 276 -5.51 8.84 2.51
C LEU A 276 -5.78 8.53 3.98
N GLU A 277 -6.75 9.23 4.58
CA GLU A 277 -7.18 8.98 5.96
C GLU A 277 -7.73 7.55 6.14
N GLU A 278 -8.25 6.93 5.10
CA GLU A 278 -8.56 5.49 5.06
C GLU A 278 -7.35 4.56 5.24
N MET A 279 -6.13 5.06 5.01
CA MET A 279 -4.85 4.36 5.19
C MET A 279 -4.12 4.81 6.46
N MET A 280 -4.86 5.27 7.48
CA MET A 280 -4.31 5.77 8.75
C MET A 280 -3.33 4.82 9.42
N TRP A 281 -3.60 3.51 9.42
CA TRP A 281 -2.66 2.53 9.98
C TRP A 281 -1.32 2.55 9.25
N ALA A 282 -1.29 2.65 7.91
CA ALA A 282 -0.05 2.65 7.13
C ALA A 282 0.80 3.91 7.41
N GLY A 283 0.17 5.09 7.47
CA GLY A 283 0.85 6.33 7.82
C GLY A 283 1.39 6.32 9.25
N MET A 284 0.63 5.77 10.20
CA MET A 284 1.08 5.56 11.57
C MET A 284 2.25 4.55 11.62
N ALA A 285 2.16 3.43 10.91
CA ALA A 285 3.19 2.41 10.88
C ALA A 285 4.52 2.97 10.36
N LYS A 286 4.50 3.77 9.29
CA LYS A 286 5.68 4.50 8.81
C LYS A 286 6.27 5.42 9.87
N THR A 287 5.43 6.16 10.59
CA THR A 287 5.89 7.12 11.61
C THR A 287 6.46 6.40 12.83
N ALA A 288 5.72 5.42 13.36
CA ALA A 288 6.10 4.62 14.51
C ALA A 288 7.29 3.68 14.26
N ALA A 289 7.63 3.42 13.00
CA ALA A 289 8.81 2.65 12.62
C ALA A 289 10.14 3.36 12.92
N ALA A 290 10.14 4.69 13.01
CA ALA A 290 11.36 5.48 13.22
C ALA A 290 12.21 5.03 14.43
N PRO A 291 11.66 4.90 15.65
CA PRO A 291 12.44 4.37 16.78
C PRO A 291 12.88 2.92 16.60
N ILE A 292 12.09 2.08 15.91
CA ILE A 292 12.43 0.67 15.67
C ILE A 292 13.65 0.61 14.74
N TYR A 293 13.64 1.40 13.67
CA TYR A 293 14.74 1.52 12.72
C TYR A 293 16.02 2.05 13.39
N GLY A 294 15.90 3.10 14.22
CA GLY A 294 17.01 3.60 15.03
C GLY A 294 17.58 2.53 15.96
N ALA A 295 16.72 1.83 16.70
CA ALA A 295 17.13 0.75 17.60
C ALA A 295 17.79 -0.42 16.87
N MET A 296 17.27 -0.83 15.71
CA MET A 296 17.90 -1.86 14.87
C MET A 296 19.31 -1.44 14.43
N SER A 297 19.51 -0.17 14.08
CA SER A 297 20.82 0.38 13.73
C SER A 297 21.78 0.37 14.91
N ASP A 298 21.36 0.97 16.04
CA ASP A 298 22.19 1.08 17.25
C ASP A 298 22.59 -0.30 17.80
N LEU A 299 21.65 -1.25 17.86
CA LEU A 299 21.94 -2.61 18.31
C LEU A 299 22.88 -3.35 17.36
N SER A 300 22.79 -3.09 16.05
CA SER A 300 23.70 -3.67 15.06
C SER A 300 25.13 -3.16 15.25
N THR A 301 25.29 -1.84 15.44
CA THR A 301 26.58 -1.21 15.75
C THR A 301 27.15 -1.73 17.07
N TYR A 302 26.33 -1.82 18.11
CA TYR A 302 26.74 -2.36 19.41
C TYR A 302 27.23 -3.80 19.28
N ASN A 303 26.47 -4.67 18.61
CA ASN A 303 26.84 -6.07 18.39
C ASN A 303 28.19 -6.21 17.65
N GLN A 304 28.51 -5.31 16.72
CA GLN A 304 29.79 -5.33 16.00
C GLN A 304 30.97 -4.92 16.86
N LEU A 305 30.81 -3.84 17.64
CA LEU A 305 31.84 -3.42 18.60
C LEU A 305 32.13 -4.53 19.61
N GLN A 306 31.10 -5.29 20.01
CA GLN A 306 31.27 -6.46 20.87
C GLN A 306 32.01 -7.60 20.18
N GLN A 307 31.70 -7.93 18.93
CA GLN A 307 32.42 -8.97 18.17
C GLN A 307 33.90 -8.61 17.98
N ALA A 308 34.19 -7.34 17.68
CA ALA A 308 35.57 -6.84 17.60
C ALA A 308 36.30 -6.92 18.95
N ALA A 309 35.60 -6.69 20.07
CA ALA A 309 36.14 -6.81 21.43
C ALA A 309 36.30 -8.27 21.90
N ALA A 310 35.45 -9.20 21.46
CA ALA A 310 35.55 -10.63 21.77
C ALA A 310 36.81 -11.27 21.18
N LEU A 311 37.27 -10.78 20.02
CA LEU A 311 38.59 -11.12 19.44
C LEU A 311 39.77 -10.66 20.34
N ALA A 312 39.52 -9.80 21.33
CA ALA A 312 40.49 -9.33 22.33
C ALA A 312 40.41 -10.05 23.70
N ASN A 313 39.79 -11.25 23.77
CA ASN A 313 39.68 -12.08 24.99
C ASN A 313 38.88 -11.47 26.15
N ILE A 314 37.96 -10.55 25.87
CA ILE A 314 36.98 -10.07 26.86
C ILE A 314 35.62 -10.65 26.45
N ASP A 315 35.14 -11.62 27.23
CA ASP A 315 33.83 -12.23 27.01
C ASP A 315 32.74 -11.30 27.54
N ILE A 316 32.27 -10.39 26.68
CA ILE A 316 31.21 -9.42 26.94
C ILE A 316 29.95 -9.71 26.10
N GLY A 317 29.96 -10.79 25.33
CA GLY A 317 28.85 -11.17 24.45
C GLY A 317 27.67 -11.70 25.26
N GLY A 318 26.57 -10.95 25.31
CA GLY A 318 25.27 -11.50 25.68
C GLY A 318 24.64 -12.20 24.47
N PRO A 319 24.24 -13.49 24.55
CA PRO A 319 23.45 -14.18 23.52
C PRO A 319 22.19 -13.41 23.07
N GLY A 320 21.67 -12.53 23.92
CA GLY A 320 20.42 -11.80 23.71
C GLY A 320 20.42 -10.71 22.64
N THR A 321 21.53 -10.01 22.36
CA THR A 321 21.49 -8.87 21.40
C THR A 321 21.20 -9.32 19.98
N ASN A 322 21.92 -10.34 19.48
CA ASN A 322 21.65 -10.94 18.17
C ASN A 322 20.25 -11.56 18.10
N ALA A 323 19.80 -12.20 19.18
CA ALA A 323 18.46 -12.76 19.27
C ALA A 323 17.38 -11.67 19.13
N VAL A 324 17.55 -10.52 19.79
CA VAL A 324 16.65 -9.37 19.67
C VAL A 324 16.61 -8.82 18.25
N ILE A 325 17.77 -8.57 17.62
CA ILE A 325 17.82 -8.01 16.27
C ILE A 325 17.14 -8.95 15.27
N LYS A 326 17.58 -10.21 15.23
CA LYS A 326 17.14 -11.18 14.22
C LYS A 326 15.70 -11.59 14.45
N GLY A 327 15.36 -11.91 15.69
CA GLY A 327 14.12 -12.60 16.00
C GLY A 327 13.00 -11.70 16.53
N LEU A 328 13.27 -10.61 17.24
CA LEU A 328 12.20 -9.68 17.64
C LEU A 328 12.01 -8.62 16.56
N LEU A 329 13.08 -7.91 16.20
CA LEU A 329 12.99 -6.72 15.36
C LEU A 329 12.80 -7.09 13.89
N CYS A 330 13.71 -7.85 13.29
CA CYS A 330 13.64 -8.19 11.86
C CYS A 330 12.49 -9.16 11.56
N ASN A 331 12.37 -10.25 12.32
CA ASN A 331 11.28 -11.20 12.12
C ASN A 331 9.91 -10.59 12.44
N GLY A 332 9.78 -9.81 13.51
CA GLY A 332 8.52 -9.10 13.81
C GLY A 332 8.12 -8.15 12.68
N GLN A 333 9.06 -7.38 12.13
CA GLN A 333 8.80 -6.48 11.01
C GLN A 333 8.40 -7.23 9.72
N LEU A 334 9.04 -8.36 9.42
CA LEU A 334 8.67 -9.23 8.31
C LEU A 334 7.27 -9.85 8.50
N GLN A 335 6.92 -10.29 9.72
CA GLN A 335 5.60 -10.81 10.06
C GLN A 335 4.51 -9.74 9.90
N ILE A 336 4.75 -8.50 10.36
CA ILE A 336 3.82 -7.38 10.15
C ILE A 336 3.61 -7.16 8.66
N PHE A 337 4.68 -7.08 7.87
CA PHE A 337 4.57 -6.89 6.42
C PHE A 337 3.83 -8.04 5.73
N GLY A 338 4.07 -9.28 6.15
CA GLY A 338 3.38 -10.46 5.64
C GLY A 338 1.87 -10.50 5.91
N ASP A 339 1.39 -9.89 7.01
CA ASP A 339 -0.04 -9.76 7.35
C ASP A 339 -0.66 -8.48 6.78
N LYS A 340 0.09 -7.37 6.71
CA LYS A 340 -0.47 -6.04 6.43
C LYS A 340 -0.17 -5.51 5.03
N GLY A 341 0.94 -5.89 4.40
CA GLY A 341 1.31 -5.32 3.11
C GLY A 341 0.27 -5.63 2.03
N TRP A 342 0.07 -6.92 1.76
CA TRP A 342 -0.81 -7.35 0.67
C TRP A 342 -2.30 -6.98 0.85
N PRO A 343 -2.92 -6.98 2.05
CA PRO A 343 -4.33 -6.57 2.15
C PRO A 343 -4.53 -5.08 1.94
N HIS A 344 -3.58 -4.23 2.35
CA HIS A 344 -3.66 -2.80 2.04
C HIS A 344 -3.57 -2.60 0.52
N ARG A 345 -2.67 -3.30 -0.17
CA ARG A 345 -2.60 -3.25 -1.64
C ARG A 345 -3.92 -3.68 -2.29
N ALA A 346 -4.43 -4.84 -1.91
CA ALA A 346 -5.67 -5.40 -2.44
C ALA A 346 -6.87 -4.45 -2.22
N PHE A 347 -6.93 -3.83 -1.03
CA PHE A 347 -7.96 -2.87 -0.69
C PHE A 347 -7.84 -1.57 -1.50
N VAL A 348 -6.63 -1.05 -1.70
CA VAL A 348 -6.42 0.15 -2.53
C VAL A 348 -6.74 -0.14 -4.01
N ALA A 349 -6.33 -1.29 -4.54
CA ALA A 349 -6.65 -1.69 -5.92
C ALA A 349 -8.13 -1.91 -6.16
N SER A 350 -8.78 -2.65 -5.26
CA SER A 350 -10.06 -3.29 -5.56
C SER A 350 -11.07 -3.26 -4.42
N GLY A 351 -10.83 -2.41 -3.42
CA GLY A 351 -11.70 -2.21 -2.27
C GLY A 351 -11.90 -3.47 -1.43
N ILE A 352 -13.02 -3.51 -0.72
CA ILE A 352 -13.39 -4.67 0.10
C ILE A 352 -13.62 -5.94 -0.74
N TRP A 353 -13.87 -5.81 -2.04
CA TRP A 353 -14.21 -6.91 -2.94
C TRP A 353 -13.05 -7.88 -3.14
N ALA A 354 -11.83 -7.36 -3.33
CA ALA A 354 -10.63 -8.21 -3.40
C ALA A 354 -10.41 -8.99 -2.10
N LEU A 355 -10.64 -8.35 -0.95
CA LEU A 355 -10.47 -9.00 0.35
C LEU A 355 -11.59 -10.02 0.63
N ASN A 356 -12.83 -9.74 0.23
CA ASN A 356 -13.92 -10.72 0.31
C ASN A 356 -13.60 -11.95 -0.54
N HIS A 357 -13.11 -11.76 -1.77
CA HIS A 357 -12.68 -12.87 -2.63
C HIS A 357 -11.61 -13.72 -1.94
N VAL A 358 -10.58 -13.10 -1.34
CA VAL A 358 -9.56 -13.86 -0.59
C VAL A 358 -10.18 -14.56 0.63
N ALA A 359 -11.03 -13.89 1.40
CA ALA A 359 -11.65 -14.50 2.59
C ALA A 359 -12.54 -15.70 2.24
N GLU A 360 -13.17 -15.71 1.06
CA GLU A 360 -13.99 -16.81 0.56
C GLU A 360 -13.16 -18.00 0.05
N ASN A 361 -11.93 -17.76 -0.41
CA ASN A 361 -11.09 -18.77 -1.07
C ASN A 361 -9.86 -19.21 -0.24
N ALA A 362 -9.52 -18.48 0.82
CA ALA A 362 -8.42 -18.76 1.73
C ALA A 362 -8.83 -18.38 3.17
N GLU A 363 -9.64 -19.25 3.79
CA GLU A 363 -10.06 -19.10 5.18
C GLU A 363 -8.83 -18.91 6.09
N ASP A 364 -8.95 -18.04 7.10
CA ASP A 364 -7.89 -17.62 8.04
C ASP A 364 -6.77 -16.71 7.51
N ALA A 365 -6.70 -16.42 6.20
CA ALA A 365 -5.66 -15.55 5.65
C ALA A 365 -5.75 -14.09 6.14
N LEU A 366 -6.95 -13.61 6.51
CA LEU A 366 -7.18 -12.23 6.95
C LEU A 366 -8.38 -12.12 7.92
N ASP A 367 -8.35 -11.17 8.85
CA ASP A 367 -9.55 -10.82 9.63
C ASP A 367 -10.42 -9.83 8.83
N ILE A 368 -11.30 -10.37 7.99
CA ILE A 368 -12.15 -9.60 7.08
C ILE A 368 -13.07 -8.61 7.81
N ARG A 369 -13.35 -8.83 9.10
CA ARG A 369 -14.25 -7.96 9.88
C ARG A 369 -13.68 -6.55 10.03
N ILE A 370 -12.37 -6.45 10.29
CA ILE A 370 -11.69 -5.16 10.44
C ILE A 370 -11.78 -4.36 9.13
N TRP A 371 -11.54 -5.03 8.01
CA TRP A 371 -11.60 -4.43 6.67
C TRP A 371 -13.02 -4.05 6.24
N ARG A 372 -14.03 -4.86 6.58
CA ARG A 372 -15.44 -4.50 6.36
C ARG A 372 -15.84 -3.29 7.18
N ASN A 373 -15.39 -3.18 8.42
CA ASN A 373 -15.62 -2.00 9.25
C ASN A 373 -14.96 -0.76 8.65
N LEU A 374 -13.72 -0.88 8.15
CA LEU A 374 -13.03 0.21 7.45
C LEU A 374 -13.79 0.64 6.19
N ALA A 375 -14.15 -0.31 5.32
CA ALA A 375 -14.91 -0.04 4.10
C ALA A 375 -16.24 0.67 4.38
N GLN A 376 -16.95 0.23 5.43
CA GLN A 376 -18.19 0.86 5.85
C GLN A 376 -17.95 2.28 6.39
N GLY A 377 -16.89 2.50 7.18
CA GLY A 377 -16.55 3.84 7.67
C GLY A 377 -16.18 4.82 6.55
N ILE A 378 -15.45 4.36 5.52
CA ILE A 378 -15.15 5.15 4.32
C ILE A 378 -16.45 5.53 3.61
N PHE A 379 -17.34 4.55 3.43
CA PHE A 379 -18.60 4.76 2.75
C PHE A 379 -19.53 5.73 3.49
N ASP A 380 -19.69 5.57 4.80
CA ASP A 380 -20.53 6.43 5.64
C ASP A 380 -19.91 7.81 5.87
N GLU A 381 -18.70 8.05 5.34
CA GLU A 381 -17.87 9.21 5.64
C GLU A 381 -17.72 9.41 7.16
N ASP A 382 -17.64 8.30 7.91
CA ASP A 382 -17.51 8.28 9.37
C ASP A 382 -16.03 8.19 9.78
N PRO A 383 -15.38 9.32 10.10
CA PRO A 383 -13.98 9.32 10.51
C PRO A 383 -13.74 8.52 11.79
N PHE A 384 -14.73 8.44 12.70
CA PHE A 384 -14.57 7.64 13.92
C PHE A 384 -14.52 6.16 13.60
N GLN A 385 -15.34 5.68 12.67
CA GLN A 385 -15.33 4.28 12.26
C GLN A 385 -14.04 3.90 11.51
N ILE A 386 -13.52 4.80 10.66
CA ILE A 386 -12.20 4.63 10.01
C ILE A 386 -11.09 4.55 11.07
N GLU A 387 -11.13 5.44 12.07
CA GLU A 387 -10.22 5.45 13.21
C GLU A 387 -10.30 4.13 14.00
N PHE A 388 -11.50 3.67 14.35
CA PHE A 388 -11.69 2.42 15.09
C PHE A 388 -11.16 1.22 14.31
N ALA A 389 -11.45 1.11 13.01
CA ALA A 389 -10.94 0.01 12.19
C ALA A 389 -9.40 0.03 12.10
N SER A 390 -8.81 1.22 11.95
CA SER A 390 -7.34 1.38 11.94
C SER A 390 -6.71 1.04 13.30
N ARG A 391 -7.38 1.36 14.41
CA ARG A 391 -6.98 0.93 15.76
C ARG A 391 -7.09 -0.59 15.92
N ASP A 392 -8.09 -1.23 15.33
CA ASP A 392 -8.23 -2.69 15.35
C ASP A 392 -7.15 -3.39 14.51
N LEU A 393 -6.69 -2.77 13.41
CA LEU A 393 -5.50 -3.23 12.68
C LEU A 393 -4.25 -3.23 13.58
N LEU A 394 -4.06 -2.15 14.37
CA LEU A 394 -2.98 -2.06 15.36
C LEU A 394 -3.15 -3.09 16.48
N LEU A 395 -4.37 -3.29 16.99
CA LEU A 395 -4.64 -4.29 18.02
C LEU A 395 -4.26 -5.69 17.54
N ARG A 396 -4.66 -6.07 16.32
CA ARG A 396 -4.27 -7.34 15.70
C ARG A 396 -2.76 -7.45 15.58
N GLU A 397 -2.10 -6.41 15.08
CA GLU A 397 -0.64 -6.37 14.98
C GLU A 397 0.03 -6.64 16.32
N GLN A 398 -0.38 -5.91 17.35
CA GLN A 398 0.21 -6.00 18.67
C GLN A 398 -0.12 -7.33 19.37
N ARG A 399 -1.34 -7.86 19.23
CA ARG A 399 -1.80 -9.05 19.94
C ARG A 399 -1.44 -10.36 19.24
N ASP A 400 -1.68 -10.43 17.95
CA ASP A 400 -1.72 -11.69 17.20
C ASP A 400 -0.45 -11.91 16.39
N ILE A 401 0.20 -10.83 15.94
CA ILE A 401 1.37 -10.91 15.07
C ILE A 401 2.66 -10.85 15.89
N ILE A 402 2.93 -9.72 16.54
CA ILE A 402 4.25 -9.53 17.18
C ILE A 402 4.36 -10.18 18.55
N GLN A 403 3.24 -10.53 19.19
CA GLN A 403 3.29 -11.15 20.52
C GLN A 403 4.00 -12.51 20.48
N GLU A 404 3.88 -13.25 19.38
CA GLU A 404 4.64 -14.48 19.19
C GLU A 404 6.15 -14.19 19.21
N SER A 405 6.58 -13.19 18.42
CA SER A 405 7.97 -12.71 18.43
C SER A 405 8.40 -12.34 19.86
N TYR A 406 7.64 -11.53 20.61
CA TYR A 406 7.95 -11.24 22.01
C TYR A 406 8.02 -12.48 22.91
N THR A 407 7.12 -13.45 22.77
CA THR A 407 7.05 -14.65 23.61
C THR A 407 8.29 -15.51 23.48
N VAL A 408 8.82 -15.63 22.25
CA VAL A 408 10.07 -16.35 21.97
C VAL A 408 11.27 -15.71 22.70
N PHE A 409 11.32 -14.38 22.85
CA PHE A 409 12.44 -13.69 23.51
C PHE A 409 12.25 -13.50 25.03
N ALA A 410 11.03 -13.18 25.46
CA ALA A 410 10.68 -12.85 26.84
C ALA A 410 10.99 -13.98 27.83
N SER A 411 10.87 -15.23 27.39
CA SER A 411 10.95 -16.38 28.28
C SER A 411 12.37 -16.85 28.59
N ASN A 412 13.37 -16.57 27.74
CA ASN A 412 14.69 -17.24 27.84
C ASN A 412 15.92 -16.40 27.47
N GLN A 413 15.77 -15.13 27.04
CA GLN A 413 16.92 -14.33 26.58
C GLN A 413 17.31 -13.26 27.59
N ILE A 414 18.62 -13.17 27.82
CA ILE A 414 19.24 -12.22 28.73
C ILE A 414 20.18 -11.34 27.90
N ILE A 415 20.11 -10.04 28.14
CA ILE A 415 21.03 -9.06 27.58
C ILE A 415 21.90 -8.46 28.69
N TYR A 416 23.18 -8.25 28.39
CA TYR A 416 24.10 -7.61 29.31
C TYR A 416 23.91 -6.09 29.25
N GLN A 417 23.65 -5.47 30.41
CA GLN A 417 23.65 -4.02 30.57
C GLN A 417 25.02 -3.59 31.10
N PRO A 418 25.78 -2.75 30.36
CA PRO A 418 27.10 -2.33 30.81
C PRO A 418 27.03 -1.51 32.11
N LYS A 419 28.06 -1.68 32.97
CA LYS A 419 28.33 -0.83 34.13
C LYS A 419 28.59 0.61 33.69
N THR A 420 28.00 1.58 34.38
CA THR A 420 28.50 2.96 34.38
C THR A 420 29.95 2.99 34.88
N GLY A 421 30.87 3.58 34.10
CA GLY A 421 32.25 3.91 34.52
C GLY A 421 33.36 2.85 34.30
N MET A 422 33.52 2.30 33.08
CA MET A 422 34.70 1.48 32.74
C MET A 422 35.70 2.27 31.86
N PRO A 423 36.98 2.46 32.22
CA PRO A 423 37.85 3.46 31.57
C PRO A 423 38.31 3.20 30.12
N TRP A 424 38.40 1.95 29.67
CA TRP A 424 38.67 1.62 28.25
C TRP A 424 37.38 1.52 27.42
N ILE A 425 36.26 1.42 28.16
CA ILE A 425 34.90 1.83 27.82
C ILE A 425 34.82 3.28 27.31
N ASP A 426 35.29 4.17 28.19
CA ASP A 426 34.99 5.59 28.32
C ASP A 426 35.56 6.51 27.24
N ASN A 427 36.59 6.13 26.48
CA ASN A 427 37.07 6.98 25.37
C ASN A 427 36.39 6.64 24.03
N ALA A 428 35.92 5.41 23.85
CA ALA A 428 35.01 5.07 22.75
C ALA A 428 33.55 5.39 23.13
N THR A 429 33.18 5.29 24.41
CA THR A 429 31.82 5.54 24.88
C THR A 429 31.51 6.95 25.34
N ASN A 430 32.47 7.83 25.64
CA ASN A 430 32.16 9.26 25.71
C ASN A 430 31.87 9.88 24.34
N TRP A 431 32.33 9.25 23.26
CA TRP A 431 32.05 9.70 21.90
C TRP A 431 30.83 9.00 21.28
N LEU A 432 30.65 7.69 21.52
CA LEU A 432 29.44 6.99 21.08
C LEU A 432 28.22 7.28 21.96
N PHE A 433 28.37 7.47 23.28
CA PHE A 433 27.28 7.27 24.21
C PHE A 433 26.93 8.41 25.18
N GLY A 434 26.42 9.55 24.68
CA GLY A 434 25.93 10.69 25.47
C GLY A 434 24.86 10.38 26.54
N PHE A 435 25.24 9.69 27.61
CA PHE A 435 24.43 9.41 28.78
C PHE A 435 24.55 10.57 29.78
N GLU A 436 23.45 11.29 30.00
CA GLU A 436 23.14 11.69 31.37
C GLU A 436 22.77 10.42 32.14
N THR A 437 23.46 10.23 33.27
CA THR A 437 23.33 9.10 34.19
C THR A 437 21.86 8.79 34.49
N VAL A 438 21.41 7.58 34.15
CA VAL A 438 20.20 7.03 34.74
C VAL A 438 20.59 6.46 36.10
N ASP A 439 20.16 7.11 37.18
CA ASP A 439 20.55 6.78 38.56
C ASP A 439 20.05 5.40 39.06
N GLU A 440 19.24 4.67 38.28
CA GLU A 440 18.50 3.50 38.79
C GLU A 440 18.83 2.13 38.18
N VAL A 441 19.75 2.01 37.22
CA VAL A 441 20.05 0.69 36.62
C VAL A 441 21.24 0.03 37.31
N VAL A 442 20.96 -0.98 38.14
CA VAL A 442 21.98 -1.85 38.75
C VAL A 442 22.67 -2.62 37.61
N PRO A 443 24.00 -2.50 37.44
CA PRO A 443 24.67 -3.17 36.34
C PRO A 443 24.62 -4.70 36.42
N GLY A 444 24.31 -5.37 35.31
CA GLY A 444 24.20 -6.82 35.27
C GLY A 444 23.48 -7.37 34.04
N PHE A 445 23.03 -8.61 34.18
CA PHE A 445 22.22 -9.34 33.20
C PHE A 445 20.74 -9.03 33.43
N ALA A 446 20.05 -8.51 32.42
CA ALA A 446 18.62 -8.24 32.46
C ALA A 446 17.88 -9.16 31.49
N ASN A 447 16.66 -9.56 31.84
CA ASN A 447 15.78 -10.17 30.85
C ASN A 447 15.50 -9.14 29.73
N VAL A 448 15.46 -9.60 28.48
CA VAL A 448 15.27 -8.72 27.30
C VAL A 448 14.02 -7.84 27.43
N GLY A 449 12.91 -8.37 27.92
CA GLY A 449 11.67 -7.59 28.10
C GLY A 449 11.82 -6.50 29.15
N GLU A 450 12.53 -6.77 30.23
CA GLU A 450 12.89 -5.80 31.27
C GLU A 450 13.79 -4.69 30.72
N TRP A 451 14.78 -5.09 29.91
CA TRP A 451 15.69 -4.18 29.23
C TRP A 451 14.94 -3.26 28.26
N LEU A 452 14.09 -3.81 27.39
CA LEU A 452 13.28 -3.02 26.46
C LEU A 452 12.38 -2.04 27.23
N SER A 453 11.70 -2.52 28.27
CA SER A 453 10.82 -1.70 29.11
C SER A 453 11.55 -0.53 29.77
N ALA A 454 12.81 -0.70 30.17
CA ALA A 454 13.62 0.37 30.76
C ALA A 454 14.20 1.36 29.72
N ASN A 455 14.32 0.93 28.46
CA ASN A 455 14.96 1.72 27.39
C ASN A 455 13.97 2.32 26.38
N SER A 456 12.67 2.01 26.44
CA SER A 456 11.60 2.66 25.69
C SER A 456 11.26 4.08 26.22
N LYS A 457 12.27 4.95 26.23
CA LYS A 457 12.21 6.32 26.80
C LYS A 457 11.48 7.35 25.93
N LYS A 458 11.19 7.02 24.67
CA LYS A 458 10.46 7.88 23.73
C LYS A 458 9.29 7.12 23.15
N ASN A 459 8.16 7.81 22.98
CA ASN A 459 7.02 7.27 22.27
C ASN A 459 7.33 7.19 20.77
N PRO A 460 6.91 6.11 20.08
CA PRO A 460 7.01 6.03 18.63
C PRO A 460 6.27 7.14 17.90
N MET A 461 5.24 7.72 18.54
CA MET A 461 4.59 8.93 18.07
C MET A 461 5.25 10.18 18.66
N PRO A 462 5.66 11.16 17.82
CA PRO A 462 6.24 12.40 18.29
C PRO A 462 5.34 13.12 19.31
N GLY A 463 5.90 13.46 20.48
CA GLY A 463 5.18 14.14 21.56
C GLY A 463 4.52 13.21 22.59
N GLY A 464 4.43 11.91 22.33
CA GLY A 464 3.85 10.96 23.29
C GLY A 464 4.75 10.66 24.49
N LYS A 465 4.13 10.13 25.56
CA LYS A 465 4.83 9.70 26.79
C LYS A 465 5.59 8.39 26.61
N SER A 466 6.66 8.23 27.39
CA SER A 466 7.45 6.99 27.40
C SER A 466 6.65 5.81 27.96
N PHE A 467 7.10 4.58 27.70
CA PHE A 467 6.41 3.38 28.17
C PHE A 467 6.25 3.34 29.69
N ARG A 468 7.31 3.67 30.45
CA ARG A 468 7.30 3.63 31.93
C ARG A 468 6.49 4.76 32.56
N ASP A 469 6.31 5.87 31.86
CA ASP A 469 5.44 6.95 32.33
C ASP A 469 3.95 6.56 32.25
N VAL A 470 3.58 5.77 31.24
CA VAL A 470 2.20 5.30 31.03
C VAL A 470 1.92 4.03 31.83
N VAL A 471 2.88 3.10 31.87
CA VAL A 471 2.74 1.81 32.56
C VAL A 471 3.87 1.62 33.58
N PRO A 472 3.81 2.30 34.74
CA PRO A 472 4.79 2.13 35.80
C PRO A 472 4.92 0.66 36.22
N GLY A 473 6.14 0.13 36.26
CA GLY A 473 6.37 -1.29 36.58
C GLY A 473 6.04 -2.29 35.46
N GLY A 474 5.43 -1.86 34.36
CA GLY A 474 5.03 -2.73 33.25
C GLY A 474 6.18 -3.41 32.50
N ARG A 475 5.80 -4.41 31.70
CA ARG A 475 6.67 -5.26 30.87
C ARG A 475 6.24 -5.18 29.40
N ILE A 476 7.00 -4.50 28.55
CA ILE A 476 6.65 -4.25 27.14
C ILE A 476 6.51 -5.54 26.30
N ASP A 477 7.11 -6.62 26.76
CA ASP A 477 6.99 -7.95 26.19
C ASP A 477 5.66 -8.65 26.51
N HIS A 478 4.91 -8.14 27.48
CA HIS A 478 3.55 -8.57 27.76
C HIS A 478 2.55 -7.74 26.95
N PHE A 479 1.67 -8.43 26.23
CA PHE A 479 0.65 -7.78 25.40
C PHE A 479 -0.18 -6.75 26.19
N GLN A 480 -0.66 -7.09 27.40
CA GLN A 480 -1.54 -6.20 28.16
C GLN A 480 -0.85 -4.87 28.53
N ASP A 481 0.40 -4.93 28.96
CA ASP A 481 1.17 -3.73 29.33
C ASP A 481 1.51 -2.91 28.08
N ARG A 482 1.92 -3.56 26.99
CA ARG A 482 2.19 -2.88 25.72
C ARG A 482 0.94 -2.23 25.13
N TRP A 483 -0.20 -2.91 25.22
CA TRP A 483 -1.48 -2.35 24.75
C TRP A 483 -1.96 -1.21 25.65
N ALA A 484 -1.72 -1.26 26.95
CA ALA A 484 -1.96 -0.14 27.86
C ALA A 484 -1.09 1.08 27.54
N TRP A 485 -0.04 0.93 26.73
CA TRP A 485 0.76 2.05 26.21
C TRP A 485 0.32 2.44 24.78
N SER A 486 0.29 1.51 23.84
CA SER A 486 0.01 1.80 22.42
C SER A 486 -1.47 2.10 22.14
N GLY A 487 -2.37 1.47 22.89
CA GLY A 487 -3.83 1.59 22.75
C GLY A 487 -4.49 2.47 23.81
N ASP A 488 -3.71 3.15 24.64
CA ASP A 488 -4.19 4.04 25.69
C ASP A 488 -5.11 5.13 25.14
N VAL A 489 -6.16 5.43 25.90
CA VAL A 489 -7.22 6.37 25.49
C VAL A 489 -6.85 7.84 25.68
N ASN A 490 -5.70 8.14 26.30
CA ASN A 490 -5.21 9.50 26.51
C ASN A 490 -3.83 9.75 25.88
N ASP A 491 -2.98 8.74 25.79
CA ASP A 491 -1.57 8.86 25.37
C ASP A 491 -1.15 7.79 24.35
N GLY A 492 -2.11 7.01 23.83
CA GLY A 492 -1.85 5.91 22.91
C GLY A 492 -1.37 6.37 21.55
N MET A 493 -0.57 5.52 20.89
CA MET A 493 0.00 5.80 19.57
C MET A 493 -1.08 6.19 18.55
N PHE A 494 -2.15 5.39 18.49
CA PHE A 494 -3.22 5.65 17.53
C PHE A 494 -3.97 6.95 17.83
N LEU A 495 -4.24 7.24 19.11
CA LEU A 495 -4.93 8.47 19.51
C LEU A 495 -4.10 9.72 19.21
N ILE A 496 -2.78 9.65 19.46
CA ILE A 496 -1.86 10.72 19.09
C ILE A 496 -1.88 10.90 17.57
N TRP A 497 -1.73 9.82 16.80
CA TRP A 497 -1.74 9.87 15.34
C TRP A 497 -3.04 10.46 14.77
N ALA A 498 -4.19 10.02 15.27
CA ALA A 498 -5.49 10.50 14.84
C ALA A 498 -5.71 11.99 15.11
N GLY A 499 -4.96 12.59 16.04
CA GLY A 499 -5.18 13.95 16.50
C GLY A 499 -6.35 14.07 17.48
N SER A 500 -6.95 12.94 17.86
CA SER A 500 -8.06 12.83 18.81
C SER A 500 -7.60 12.99 20.28
N ASN A 501 -6.30 13.20 20.51
CA ASN A 501 -5.71 13.39 21.83
C ASN A 501 -5.88 14.85 22.33
N PRO A 502 -6.65 15.13 23.40
CA PRO A 502 -6.83 16.49 23.91
C PRO A 502 -5.56 17.08 24.56
N ALA A 503 -4.60 16.25 24.98
CA ALA A 503 -3.31 16.68 25.55
C ALA A 503 -2.24 16.94 24.48
N ILE A 504 -2.38 16.34 23.30
CA ILE A 504 -1.51 16.57 22.14
C ILE A 504 -2.39 16.89 20.92
N PRO A 505 -3.15 18.02 20.94
CA PRO A 505 -4.22 18.29 19.98
C PRO A 505 -3.73 18.67 18.56
N ASN A 506 -2.42 18.53 18.28
CA ASN A 506 -1.78 19.13 17.10
C ASN A 506 -1.26 18.10 16.08
N PHE A 507 -1.69 16.83 16.16
CA PHE A 507 -1.38 15.85 15.13
C PHE A 507 -2.45 15.86 14.01
N ASP A 508 -2.74 17.06 13.51
CA ASP A 508 -3.67 17.24 12.40
C ASP A 508 -3.16 16.59 11.10
N ARG A 509 -3.99 16.61 10.06
CA ARG A 509 -3.64 16.04 8.75
C ARG A 509 -2.30 16.54 8.22
N ALA A 510 -2.03 17.85 8.32
CA ALA A 510 -0.79 18.44 7.81
C ALA A 510 0.42 17.94 8.60
N ARG A 511 0.29 17.80 9.93
CA ARG A 511 1.32 17.21 10.77
C ARG A 511 1.54 15.74 10.45
N ARG A 512 0.48 14.96 10.23
CA ARG A 512 0.57 13.56 9.79
C ARG A 512 1.33 13.43 8.47
N GLN A 513 0.98 14.26 7.49
CA GLN A 513 1.64 14.29 6.20
C GLN A 513 3.13 14.60 6.34
N LEU A 514 3.47 15.62 7.14
CA LEU A 514 4.86 16.00 7.40
C LEU A 514 5.66 14.87 8.06
N GLU A 515 5.10 14.23 9.08
CA GLU A 515 5.80 13.17 9.83
C GLU A 515 5.95 11.87 9.02
N ALA A 516 4.91 11.44 8.30
CA ALA A 516 4.99 10.29 7.40
C ALA A 516 5.92 10.54 6.19
N GLY A 517 6.01 11.80 5.74
CA GLY A 517 6.84 12.21 4.61
C GLY A 517 8.34 12.28 4.87
N LYS A 518 8.79 12.14 6.13
CA LYS A 518 10.22 12.11 6.46
C LYS A 518 10.89 10.85 5.91
N SER A 519 12.15 11.00 5.48
CA SER A 519 13.06 9.88 5.30
C SER A 519 13.10 9.03 6.58
N MET A 520 13.35 7.73 6.48
CA MET A 520 13.64 6.91 7.66
C MET A 520 14.84 7.43 8.43
N TYR A 521 15.88 7.93 7.75
CA TYR A 521 17.01 8.59 8.40
C TYR A 521 16.56 9.78 9.28
N ASP A 522 15.88 10.78 8.71
CA ASP A 522 15.47 11.98 9.44
C ASP A 522 14.47 11.66 10.55
N ALA A 523 13.56 10.72 10.30
CA ALA A 523 12.59 10.30 11.30
C ALA A 523 13.28 9.57 12.48
N ALA A 524 14.24 8.69 12.19
CA ALA A 524 14.95 7.89 13.18
C ALA A 524 16.04 8.68 13.93
N PHE A 525 16.59 9.75 13.35
CA PHE A 525 17.71 10.52 13.92
C PHE A 525 17.51 10.92 15.38
N GLN A 526 16.31 11.35 15.75
CA GLN A 526 16.01 11.73 17.13
C GLN A 526 15.94 10.55 18.10
N TYR A 527 15.73 9.33 17.60
CA TYR A 527 15.62 8.10 18.40
C TYR A 527 16.93 7.34 18.42
N ALA A 528 17.71 7.47 17.35
CA ALA A 528 19.02 6.89 17.24
C ALA A 528 19.95 7.52 18.25
N PHE A 529 20.76 6.65 18.81
CA PHE A 529 21.71 7.00 19.82
C PHE A 529 23.03 7.45 19.18
N ASP A 530 23.46 6.75 18.13
CA ASP A 530 24.53 7.19 17.24
C ASP A 530 23.93 7.66 15.90
N GLY A 531 23.68 8.97 15.81
CA GLY A 531 23.18 9.57 14.57
C GLY A 531 24.13 9.42 13.37
N GLY A 532 25.44 9.28 13.60
CA GLY A 532 26.42 8.97 12.55
C GLY A 532 26.43 7.50 12.16
N GLY A 533 25.94 6.64 13.05
CA GLY A 533 25.74 5.21 12.82
C GLY A 533 24.47 4.91 12.01
N LEU A 534 23.52 5.83 11.89
CA LEU A 534 22.32 5.62 11.09
C LEU A 534 22.67 5.45 9.59
N PRO A 535 22.03 4.50 8.89
CA PRO A 535 22.23 4.36 7.47
C PRO A 535 21.70 5.58 6.72
N LEU A 536 22.56 6.18 5.89
CA LEU A 536 22.12 7.14 4.89
C LEU A 536 21.23 6.45 3.86
N GLU A 537 20.22 7.18 3.40
CA GLU A 537 19.31 6.80 2.31
C GLU A 537 19.93 7.06 0.94
#